data_AF-A0A4V2ZFY4-F1
#
_entry.id   AF-A0A4V2ZFY4-F1
#
_cell.length_a   1.000
_cell.length_b   1.000
_cell.length_c   1.000
_cell.angle_alpha   90.00
_cell.angle_beta   90.00
_cell.angle_gamma   90.00
#
_symmetry.space_group_name_H-M   'P 1'
#
loop_
_entity.id
_entity.type
_entity.pdbx_description
1 polymer ?
#
loop_
_entity_poly.entity_id
_entity_poly.type
_entity_poly.pdbx_seq_one_letter_code
_entity_poly.pdbx_strand_id
1 'polypeptide(L)'
;MRLLSVVVLLCIIFISSDALAGQQCGDKRVVFSFDDAPRGGSILMSGAERTKRIIEALKEGSVKGAAFYSVASHINEANRQRMLDYAEAGHVIANHSLSHANLHNVGAERFIEDVSLADEKLKQLPGFQPLFRFPYLNEGKSIEERDAVRNALSIKGYRQGYVTIDNFDFYIDNFYRRAVRDKKPVDIKAVEALYVDMILSAAEHYDGVACRWMKRSPAHVLLLHENDVAALFLPALIDAFKDNSWSIITTSEAYKDPIAKVSPATLFLGQGRVAALAKIAGAKDNELRHKGEDTDALDKLFEQVLKSP
;
A
#
# COMPACT_ATOMS: atom_id res chain seq x y z
N MET A 1 24.62 80.27 10.34
CA MET A 1 24.52 79.46 9.10
C MET A 1 24.37 78.01 9.50
N ARG A 2 23.25 77.38 9.14
CA ARG A 2 22.83 76.05 9.61
C ARG A 2 23.61 74.94 8.88
N LEU A 3 24.10 73.96 9.64
CA LEU A 3 24.65 72.69 9.15
C LEU A 3 23.54 71.88 8.46
N LEU A 4 23.80 71.38 7.24
CA LEU A 4 23.03 70.28 6.65
C LEU A 4 23.74 68.97 6.98
N SER A 5 23.14 68.16 7.84
CA SER A 5 23.52 66.76 8.04
C SER A 5 22.85 65.91 6.97
N VAL A 6 23.64 65.28 6.10
CA VAL A 6 23.18 64.28 5.14
C VAL A 6 23.03 62.95 5.87
N VAL A 7 21.78 62.49 6.03
CA VAL A 7 21.48 61.15 6.54
C VAL A 7 21.49 60.18 5.36
N VAL A 8 22.51 59.33 5.29
CA VAL A 8 22.56 58.21 4.34
C VAL A 8 21.75 57.05 4.93
N LEU A 9 20.57 56.80 4.37
CA LEU A 9 19.72 55.68 4.76
C LEU A 9 20.24 54.39 4.08
N LEU A 10 20.93 53.54 4.84
CA LEU A 10 21.35 52.22 4.39
C LEU A 10 20.12 51.29 4.37
N CYS A 11 19.57 51.01 3.18
CA CYS A 11 18.56 49.96 3.00
C CYS A 11 19.25 48.58 3.12
N ILE A 12 19.12 47.94 4.28
CA ILE A 12 19.47 46.53 4.46
C ILE A 12 18.37 45.71 3.78
N ILE A 13 18.67 45.15 2.61
CA ILE A 13 17.83 44.15 1.95
C ILE A 13 18.03 42.85 2.72
N PHE A 14 17.06 42.47 3.53
CA PHE A 14 16.97 41.11 4.05
C PHE A 14 16.64 40.19 2.87
N ILE A 15 17.63 39.46 2.37
CA ILE A 15 17.40 38.32 1.49
C ILE A 15 16.83 37.22 2.39
N SER A 16 15.50 37.10 2.41
CA SER A 16 14.83 35.95 3.02
C SER A 16 15.40 34.68 2.39
N SER A 17 16.02 33.84 3.22
CA SER A 17 16.46 32.50 2.85
C SER A 17 15.25 31.57 2.74
N ASP A 18 14.37 31.82 1.78
CA ASP A 18 13.33 30.88 1.37
C ASP A 18 13.93 29.89 0.37
N ALA A 19 14.77 28.99 0.86
CA ALA A 19 15.29 27.87 0.08
C ALA A 19 14.66 26.57 0.60
N LEU A 20 13.79 26.01 -0.26
CA LEU A 20 13.27 24.65 -0.25
C LEU A 20 12.18 24.32 0.79
N ALA A 21 11.12 25.13 0.86
CA ALA A 21 9.82 24.52 1.05
C ALA A 21 9.57 23.63 -0.17
N GLY A 22 9.71 22.32 0.00
CA GLY A 22 9.39 21.34 -1.05
C GLY A 22 8.03 21.68 -1.63
N GLN A 23 7.94 21.76 -2.96
CA GLN A 23 6.72 22.20 -3.64
C GLN A 23 5.53 21.36 -3.17
N GLN A 24 4.74 21.89 -2.24
CA GLN A 24 3.63 21.16 -1.64
C GLN A 24 2.57 21.00 -2.72
N CYS A 25 2.30 19.75 -3.01
CA CYS A 25 1.73 19.28 -4.26
C CYS A 25 0.24 18.95 -4.10
N GLY A 26 -0.34 19.40 -2.98
CA GLY A 26 -1.68 19.10 -2.50
C GLY A 26 -1.64 18.33 -1.17
N ASP A 27 -2.84 18.05 -0.66
CA ASP A 27 -3.01 17.29 0.58
C ASP A 27 -2.68 15.81 0.35
N LYS A 28 -1.79 15.26 1.19
CA LYS A 28 -1.43 13.85 1.18
C LYS A 28 -2.60 13.04 1.74
N ARG A 29 -3.17 12.15 0.93
CA ARG A 29 -4.33 11.33 1.30
C ARG A 29 -4.04 9.87 1.04
N VAL A 30 -4.41 8.99 1.97
CA VAL A 30 -4.13 7.55 1.88
C VAL A 30 -5.32 6.71 2.30
N VAL A 31 -5.59 5.62 1.59
CA VAL A 31 -6.43 4.52 2.06
C VAL A 31 -5.57 3.29 2.32
N PHE A 32 -5.88 2.58 3.39
CA PHE A 32 -5.25 1.32 3.76
C PHE A 32 -5.93 0.16 3.03
N SER A 33 -5.12 -0.73 2.46
CA SER A 33 -5.61 -1.97 1.87
C SER A 33 -4.74 -3.16 2.24
N PHE A 34 -5.34 -4.34 2.37
CA PHE A 34 -4.73 -5.57 2.84
C PHE A 34 -4.94 -6.68 1.82
N ASP A 35 -3.86 -7.25 1.32
CA ASP A 35 -3.86 -8.40 0.43
C ASP A 35 -3.88 -9.72 1.20
N ASP A 36 -4.16 -10.80 0.48
CA ASP A 36 -4.16 -12.20 0.93
C ASP A 36 -5.21 -12.59 1.98
N ALA A 37 -6.16 -11.70 2.27
CA ALA A 37 -7.19 -11.97 3.26
C ALA A 37 -8.09 -13.15 2.84
N PRO A 38 -8.55 -14.00 3.77
CA PRO A 38 -7.98 -14.22 5.10
C PRO A 38 -6.71 -15.09 5.01
N ARG A 39 -5.59 -14.70 5.63
CA ARG A 39 -4.43 -15.60 5.73
C ARG A 39 -4.60 -16.58 6.89
N GLY A 40 -3.95 -17.75 6.81
CA GLY A 40 -3.92 -18.73 7.90
C GLY A 40 -3.27 -18.20 9.19
N GLY A 41 -3.40 -18.95 10.28
CA GLY A 41 -2.67 -18.67 11.53
C GLY A 41 -1.17 -18.88 11.40
N SER A 42 -0.41 -18.39 12.36
CA SER A 42 1.05 -18.52 12.41
C SER A 42 1.53 -18.92 13.81
N ILE A 43 2.86 -18.88 14.01
CA ILE A 43 3.48 -19.05 15.33
C ILE A 43 3.17 -17.89 16.30
N LEU A 44 2.77 -16.73 15.79
CA LEU A 44 2.52 -15.52 16.59
C LEU A 44 1.06 -15.43 17.03
N MET A 45 0.13 -15.70 16.13
CA MET A 45 -1.30 -15.58 16.41
C MET A 45 -2.14 -16.44 15.47
N SER A 46 -3.35 -16.74 15.92
CA SER A 46 -4.36 -17.34 15.04
C SER A 46 -4.85 -16.31 14.00
N GLY A 47 -5.41 -16.78 12.88
CA GLY A 47 -6.01 -15.87 11.91
C GLY A 47 -7.19 -15.07 12.48
N ALA A 48 -7.98 -15.67 13.38
CA ALA A 48 -9.08 -14.98 14.05
C ALA A 48 -8.58 -13.85 14.97
N GLU A 49 -7.51 -14.10 15.73
CA GLU A 49 -6.85 -13.07 16.54
C GLU A 49 -6.30 -11.95 15.66
N ARG A 50 -5.65 -12.28 14.53
CA ARG A 50 -5.16 -11.29 13.57
C ARG A 50 -6.27 -10.38 13.06
N THR A 51 -7.37 -10.96 12.61
CA THR A 51 -8.55 -10.22 12.13
C THR A 51 -9.11 -9.30 13.21
N LYS A 52 -9.25 -9.79 14.44
CA LYS A 52 -9.71 -8.99 15.57
C LYS A 52 -8.79 -7.78 15.82
N ARG A 53 -7.47 -8.01 15.89
CA ARG A 53 -6.48 -6.94 16.11
C ARG A 53 -6.50 -5.88 15.01
N ILE A 54 -6.60 -6.31 13.74
CA ILE A 54 -6.69 -5.38 12.61
C ILE A 54 -7.96 -4.53 12.71
N ILE A 55 -9.13 -5.13 12.97
CA ILE A 55 -10.40 -4.39 13.11
C ILE A 55 -10.33 -3.41 14.28
N GLU A 56 -9.81 -3.84 15.43
CA GLU A 56 -9.64 -2.97 16.62
C GLU A 56 -8.73 -1.78 16.31
N ALA A 57 -7.57 -2.02 15.71
CA ALA A 57 -6.63 -0.96 15.34
C ALA A 57 -7.22 0.03 14.30
N LEU A 58 -7.93 -0.46 13.29
CA LEU A 58 -8.61 0.39 12.30
C LEU A 58 -9.70 1.23 12.97
N LYS A 59 -10.49 0.63 13.88
CA LYS A 59 -11.56 1.32 14.61
C LYS A 59 -11.02 2.42 15.52
N GLU A 60 -10.03 2.11 16.37
CA GLU A 60 -9.37 3.07 17.27
C GLU A 60 -8.67 4.17 16.49
N GLY A 61 -8.04 3.80 15.37
CA GLY A 61 -7.45 4.70 14.41
C GLY A 61 -8.45 5.57 13.62
N SER A 62 -9.76 5.36 13.77
CA SER A 62 -10.82 6.00 12.97
C SER A 62 -10.67 5.77 11.45
N VAL A 63 -10.03 4.67 11.05
CA VAL A 63 -9.87 4.26 9.65
C VAL A 63 -11.12 3.51 9.20
N LYS A 64 -11.84 4.10 8.26
CA LYS A 64 -13.10 3.55 7.72
C LYS A 64 -12.89 3.05 6.29
N GLY A 65 -13.60 1.98 5.92
CA GLY A 65 -13.63 1.53 4.54
C GLY A 65 -12.26 1.16 3.96
N ALA A 66 -11.34 0.61 4.76
CA ALA A 66 -10.18 -0.11 4.26
C ALA A 66 -10.61 -1.26 3.33
N ALA A 67 -9.74 -1.67 2.39
CA ALA A 67 -10.05 -2.75 1.46
C ALA A 67 -9.26 -4.02 1.76
N PHE A 68 -9.95 -5.17 1.76
CA PHE A 68 -9.37 -6.50 1.94
C PHE A 68 -9.47 -7.27 0.63
N TYR A 69 -8.36 -7.34 -0.10
CA TYR A 69 -8.24 -8.10 -1.34
C TYR A 69 -8.08 -9.57 -0.98
N SER A 70 -9.12 -10.34 -1.29
CA SER A 70 -9.33 -11.66 -0.72
C SER A 70 -9.00 -12.78 -1.70
N VAL A 71 -8.19 -13.73 -1.25
CA VAL A 71 -7.87 -14.96 -2.01
C VAL A 71 -8.98 -15.96 -1.73
N ALA A 72 -9.83 -16.21 -2.74
CA ALA A 72 -11.09 -16.87 -2.50
C ALA A 72 -10.93 -18.34 -2.03
N SER A 73 -9.84 -19.03 -2.40
CA SER A 73 -9.56 -20.39 -1.93
C SER A 73 -9.25 -20.47 -0.43
N HIS A 74 -8.78 -19.37 0.19
CA HIS A 74 -8.52 -19.33 1.62
C HIS A 74 -9.81 -19.34 2.44
N ILE A 75 -10.95 -18.94 1.86
CA ILE A 75 -12.22 -18.84 2.58
C ILE A 75 -12.87 -20.23 2.66
N ASN A 76 -13.12 -20.74 3.86
CA ASN A 76 -13.85 -21.98 4.10
C ASN A 76 -14.81 -21.79 5.29
N GLU A 77 -15.60 -22.81 5.62
CA GLU A 77 -16.57 -22.74 6.71
C GLU A 77 -15.93 -22.27 8.04
N ALA A 78 -14.73 -22.76 8.35
CA ALA A 78 -14.04 -22.47 9.61
C ALA A 78 -13.52 -21.02 9.72
N ASN A 79 -13.32 -20.31 8.61
CA ASN A 79 -12.77 -18.95 8.62
C ASN A 79 -13.62 -17.90 7.90
N ARG A 80 -14.77 -18.29 7.32
CA ARG A 80 -15.71 -17.39 6.65
C ARG A 80 -16.16 -16.25 7.55
N GLN A 81 -16.29 -16.51 8.86
CA GLN A 81 -16.67 -15.49 9.85
C GLN A 81 -15.72 -14.28 9.81
N ARG A 82 -14.42 -14.47 9.60
CA ARG A 82 -13.45 -13.36 9.54
C ARG A 82 -13.76 -12.36 8.41
N MET A 83 -14.28 -12.85 7.28
CA MET A 83 -14.70 -11.99 6.18
C MET A 83 -15.99 -11.23 6.50
N LEU A 84 -16.90 -11.86 7.26
CA LEU A 84 -18.09 -11.20 7.76
C LEU A 84 -17.73 -10.13 8.79
N ASP A 85 -16.76 -10.39 9.66
CA ASP A 85 -16.30 -9.44 10.68
C ASP A 85 -15.70 -8.17 10.02
N TYR A 86 -14.88 -8.33 8.98
CA TYR A 86 -14.38 -7.17 8.21
C TYR A 86 -15.52 -6.38 7.55
N ALA A 87 -16.51 -7.06 6.98
CA ALA A 87 -17.66 -6.42 6.35
C ALA A 87 -18.56 -5.69 7.38
N GLU A 88 -18.79 -6.30 8.54
CA GLU A 88 -19.55 -5.72 9.65
C GLU A 88 -18.86 -4.49 10.23
N ALA A 89 -17.52 -4.49 10.28
CA ALA A 89 -16.71 -3.33 10.62
C ALA A 89 -16.75 -2.21 9.54
N GLY A 90 -17.47 -2.41 8.43
CA GLY A 90 -17.64 -1.43 7.37
C GLY A 90 -16.47 -1.37 6.39
N HIS A 91 -15.68 -2.44 6.28
CA HIS A 91 -14.58 -2.54 5.33
C HIS A 91 -15.01 -3.23 4.03
N VAL A 92 -14.24 -2.96 2.96
CA VAL A 92 -14.51 -3.47 1.63
C VAL A 92 -13.90 -4.86 1.47
N ILE A 93 -14.67 -5.81 0.94
CA ILE A 93 -14.14 -7.09 0.47
C ILE A 93 -13.94 -7.00 -1.05
N ALA A 94 -12.75 -7.35 -1.53
CA ALA A 94 -12.37 -7.25 -2.94
C ALA A 94 -11.78 -8.58 -3.44
N ASN A 95 -11.66 -8.72 -4.76
CA ASN A 95 -11.20 -9.95 -5.40
C ASN A 95 -9.67 -9.93 -5.57
N HIS A 96 -9.00 -10.98 -5.10
CA HIS A 96 -7.57 -11.21 -5.27
C HIS A 96 -7.27 -12.57 -5.90
N SER A 97 -8.12 -12.97 -6.84
CA SER A 97 -8.13 -14.28 -7.52
C SER A 97 -8.52 -15.44 -6.59
N LEU A 98 -8.67 -16.64 -7.15
CA LEU A 98 -9.04 -17.82 -6.38
C LEU A 98 -7.79 -18.40 -5.73
N SER A 99 -6.72 -18.60 -6.49
CA SER A 99 -5.53 -19.35 -6.06
C SER A 99 -4.30 -18.48 -5.79
N HIS A 100 -4.41 -17.15 -5.92
CA HIS A 100 -3.27 -16.24 -5.87
C HIS A 100 -2.22 -16.57 -6.96
N ALA A 101 -2.71 -17.04 -8.12
CA ALA A 101 -1.86 -17.38 -9.26
C ALA A 101 -1.15 -16.13 -9.80
N ASN A 102 0.09 -16.29 -10.24
CA ASN A 102 0.77 -15.24 -10.98
C ASN A 102 0.38 -15.35 -12.46
N LEU A 103 -0.23 -14.30 -13.02
CA LEU A 103 -0.64 -14.26 -14.43
C LEU A 103 0.53 -14.59 -15.37
N HIS A 104 1.74 -14.09 -15.07
CA HIS A 104 2.96 -14.38 -15.82
C HIS A 104 3.21 -15.89 -16.02
N ASN A 105 2.83 -16.70 -15.03
CA ASN A 105 3.10 -18.13 -15.00
C ASN A 105 1.97 -18.96 -15.61
N VAL A 106 0.71 -18.56 -15.40
CA VAL A 106 -0.46 -19.41 -15.73
C VAL A 106 -1.09 -19.08 -17.08
N GLY A 107 -0.86 -17.89 -17.63
CA GLY A 107 -1.48 -17.44 -18.88
C GLY A 107 -2.86 -16.80 -18.69
N ALA A 108 -3.24 -15.91 -19.60
CA ALA A 108 -4.51 -15.17 -19.55
C ALA A 108 -5.76 -16.06 -19.37
N GLU A 109 -5.90 -17.14 -20.15
CA GLU A 109 -7.11 -17.98 -20.13
C GLU A 109 -7.36 -18.59 -18.74
N ARG A 110 -6.35 -19.29 -18.19
CA ARG A 110 -6.43 -19.88 -16.85
C ARG A 110 -6.60 -18.84 -15.76
N PHE A 111 -5.94 -17.69 -15.90
CA PHE A 111 -6.07 -16.61 -14.94
C PHE A 111 -7.49 -16.02 -14.94
N ILE A 112 -8.11 -15.80 -16.10
CA ILE A 112 -9.49 -15.28 -16.21
C ILE A 112 -10.50 -16.25 -15.59
N GLU A 113 -10.30 -17.56 -15.78
CA GLU A 113 -11.10 -18.60 -15.11
C GLU A 113 -10.92 -18.53 -13.59
N ASP A 114 -9.68 -18.48 -13.09
CA ASP A 114 -9.36 -18.37 -11.67
C ASP A 114 -10.02 -17.14 -11.01
N VAL A 115 -9.97 -15.99 -11.68
CA VAL A 115 -10.66 -14.76 -11.25
C VAL A 115 -12.18 -14.93 -11.24
N SER A 116 -12.74 -15.63 -12.23
CA SER A 116 -14.19 -15.86 -12.33
C SER A 116 -14.72 -16.77 -11.21
N LEU A 117 -13.96 -17.81 -10.86
CA LEU A 117 -14.31 -18.68 -9.73
C LEU A 117 -14.23 -17.92 -8.40
N ALA A 118 -13.28 -17.00 -8.26
CA ALA A 118 -13.22 -16.11 -7.10
C ALA A 118 -14.44 -15.17 -7.03
N ASP A 119 -14.85 -14.59 -8.16
CA ASP A 119 -16.05 -13.74 -8.25
C ASP A 119 -17.30 -14.44 -7.73
N GLU A 120 -17.52 -15.69 -8.16
CA GLU A 120 -18.69 -16.48 -7.76
C GLU A 120 -18.81 -16.68 -6.25
N LYS A 121 -17.66 -16.83 -5.58
CA LYS A 121 -17.58 -17.02 -4.13
C LYS A 121 -17.65 -15.70 -3.37
N LEU A 122 -16.94 -14.67 -3.82
CA LEU A 122 -16.79 -13.42 -3.09
C LEU A 122 -18.01 -12.51 -3.21
N LYS A 123 -18.74 -12.53 -4.35
CA LYS A 123 -19.94 -11.70 -4.53
C LYS A 123 -21.08 -12.00 -3.57
N GLN A 124 -21.01 -13.14 -2.88
CA GLN A 124 -21.98 -13.56 -1.86
C GLN A 124 -21.68 -12.97 -0.48
N LEU A 125 -20.52 -12.32 -0.29
CA LEU A 125 -20.13 -11.72 0.98
C LEU A 125 -20.69 -10.30 1.09
N PRO A 126 -21.16 -9.90 2.28
CA PRO A 126 -21.46 -8.49 2.55
C PRO A 126 -20.20 -7.65 2.36
N GLY A 127 -20.36 -6.38 1.98
CA GLY A 127 -19.24 -5.46 1.75
C GLY A 127 -18.42 -5.74 0.48
N PHE A 128 -18.79 -6.74 -0.33
CA PHE A 128 -18.13 -7.01 -1.60
C PHE A 128 -18.26 -5.82 -2.56
N GLN A 129 -17.14 -5.41 -3.16
CA GLN A 129 -17.09 -4.50 -4.29
C GLN A 129 -16.29 -5.13 -5.42
N PRO A 130 -16.66 -4.91 -6.70
CA PRO A 130 -15.94 -5.44 -7.85
C PRO A 130 -14.64 -4.66 -8.08
N LEU A 131 -13.71 -4.77 -7.13
CA LEU A 131 -12.34 -4.32 -7.21
C LEU A 131 -11.45 -5.56 -7.37
N PHE A 132 -10.51 -5.52 -8.31
CA PHE A 132 -9.61 -6.65 -8.56
C PHE A 132 -8.15 -6.24 -8.51
N ARG A 133 -7.39 -6.81 -7.58
CA ARG A 133 -5.93 -6.63 -7.51
C ARG A 133 -5.26 -7.89 -8.06
N PHE A 134 -4.32 -7.69 -9.00
CA PHE A 134 -3.51 -8.78 -9.54
C PHE A 134 -2.55 -9.27 -8.45
N PRO A 135 -2.49 -10.59 -8.17
CA PRO A 135 -1.42 -11.17 -7.35
C PRO A 135 -0.04 -10.72 -7.84
N TYR A 136 0.84 -10.42 -6.88
CA TYR A 136 2.21 -9.91 -7.14
C TYR A 136 2.28 -8.58 -7.91
N LEU A 137 1.16 -7.84 -8.01
CA LEU A 137 1.02 -6.66 -8.87
C LEU A 137 1.44 -6.91 -10.33
N ASN A 138 1.38 -8.17 -10.77
CA ASN A 138 1.90 -8.61 -12.05
C ASN A 138 0.76 -8.84 -13.03
N GLU A 139 0.66 -7.96 -14.03
CA GLU A 139 -0.38 -8.04 -15.06
C GLU A 139 0.05 -8.84 -16.31
N GLY A 140 1.02 -9.75 -16.18
CA GLY A 140 1.46 -10.65 -17.24
C GLY A 140 2.75 -10.22 -17.94
N LYS A 141 3.20 -11.03 -18.90
CA LYS A 141 4.49 -10.85 -19.58
C LYS A 141 4.44 -10.04 -20.87
N SER A 142 3.23 -9.74 -21.37
CA SER A 142 3.00 -9.07 -22.64
C SER A 142 1.83 -8.09 -22.57
N ILE A 143 1.79 -7.15 -23.50
CA ILE A 143 0.70 -6.17 -23.62
C ILE A 143 -0.62 -6.90 -23.92
N GLU A 144 -0.56 -7.91 -24.78
CA GLU A 144 -1.70 -8.71 -25.21
C GLU A 144 -2.33 -9.48 -24.04
N GLU A 145 -1.49 -10.11 -23.20
CA GLU A 145 -1.95 -10.82 -22.00
C GLU A 145 -2.57 -9.88 -20.97
N ARG A 146 -1.90 -8.76 -20.69
CA ARG A 146 -2.41 -7.71 -19.80
C ARG A 146 -3.76 -7.20 -20.27
N ASP A 147 -3.87 -6.84 -21.54
CA ASP A 147 -5.08 -6.23 -22.09
C ASP A 147 -6.22 -7.24 -22.20
N ALA A 148 -5.94 -8.51 -22.49
CA ALA A 148 -6.94 -9.58 -22.43
C ALA A 148 -7.58 -9.70 -21.04
N VAL A 149 -6.77 -9.73 -19.98
CA VAL A 149 -7.28 -9.82 -18.60
C VAL A 149 -7.98 -8.53 -18.17
N ARG A 150 -7.42 -7.35 -18.46
CA ARG A 150 -8.07 -6.06 -18.20
C ARG A 150 -9.45 -5.96 -18.86
N ASN A 151 -9.58 -6.41 -20.11
CA ASN A 151 -10.85 -6.42 -20.83
C ASN A 151 -11.84 -7.39 -20.20
N ALA A 152 -11.41 -8.60 -19.85
CA ALA A 152 -12.26 -9.58 -19.17
C ALA A 152 -12.80 -9.06 -17.82
N LEU A 153 -11.95 -8.39 -17.04
CA LEU A 153 -12.34 -7.70 -15.80
C LEU A 153 -13.35 -6.58 -16.08
N SER A 154 -13.09 -5.73 -17.07
CA SER A 154 -13.97 -4.61 -17.42
C SER A 154 -15.36 -5.08 -17.87
N ILE A 155 -15.46 -6.16 -18.65
CA ILE A 155 -16.74 -6.75 -19.09
C ILE A 155 -17.56 -7.22 -17.88
N LYS A 156 -16.90 -7.72 -16.84
CA LYS A 156 -17.52 -8.13 -15.56
C LYS A 156 -17.80 -6.96 -14.62
N GLY A 157 -17.52 -5.72 -15.02
CA GLY A 157 -17.74 -4.52 -14.20
C GLY A 157 -16.68 -4.29 -13.12
N TYR A 158 -15.54 -4.96 -13.19
CA TYR A 158 -14.45 -4.74 -12.24
C TYR A 158 -13.71 -3.44 -12.51
N ARG A 159 -13.36 -2.75 -11.42
CA ARG A 159 -12.34 -1.70 -11.42
C ARG A 159 -11.02 -2.29 -10.91
N GLN A 160 -9.90 -1.77 -11.39
CA GLN A 160 -8.60 -2.22 -10.91
C GLN A 160 -8.40 -1.87 -9.42
N GLY A 161 -7.91 -2.85 -8.67
CA GLY A 161 -7.42 -2.78 -7.31
C GLY A 161 -6.00 -2.24 -7.26
N TYR A 162 -5.74 -1.07 -7.86
CA TYR A 162 -4.39 -0.55 -8.00
C TYR A 162 -3.75 -0.19 -6.64
N VAL A 163 -2.43 -0.10 -6.66
CA VAL A 163 -1.60 0.39 -5.57
C VAL A 163 -0.93 1.68 -6.04
N THR A 164 -0.70 2.63 -5.15
CA THR A 164 0.16 3.79 -5.43
C THR A 164 1.32 3.93 -4.44
N ILE A 165 1.29 3.16 -3.35
CA ILE A 165 2.38 3.05 -2.37
C ILE A 165 2.64 1.56 -2.18
N ASP A 166 3.73 1.07 -2.79
CA ASP A 166 4.24 -0.29 -2.59
C ASP A 166 5.29 -0.32 -1.48
N ASN A 167 5.44 -1.47 -0.83
CA ASN A 167 6.43 -1.74 0.21
C ASN A 167 6.51 -3.26 0.45
N PHE A 168 7.54 -3.70 1.17
CA PHE A 168 7.74 -5.13 1.46
C PHE A 168 7.37 -5.49 2.92
N ASP A 169 6.19 -5.08 3.40
CA ASP A 169 5.67 -5.46 4.74
C ASP A 169 5.69 -6.98 4.97
N PHE A 170 5.34 -7.76 3.95
CA PHE A 170 5.39 -9.23 3.97
C PHE A 170 6.79 -9.77 4.25
N TYR A 171 7.84 -9.04 3.87
CA TYR A 171 9.22 -9.44 4.08
C TYR A 171 9.62 -9.24 5.55
N ILE A 172 9.20 -8.14 6.17
CA ILE A 172 9.33 -7.90 7.61
C ILE A 172 8.54 -8.95 8.41
N ASP A 173 7.31 -9.29 7.99
CA ASP A 173 6.52 -10.39 8.57
C ASP A 173 7.29 -11.72 8.56
N ASN A 174 7.84 -12.08 7.40
CA ASN A 174 8.60 -13.31 7.21
C ASN A 174 9.84 -13.36 8.12
N PHE A 175 10.55 -12.25 8.29
CA PHE A 175 11.68 -12.20 9.20
C PHE A 175 11.28 -12.35 10.65
N TYR A 176 10.30 -11.56 11.10
CA TYR A 176 9.88 -11.58 12.50
C TYR A 176 9.35 -12.96 12.90
N ARG A 177 8.53 -13.59 12.05
CA ARG A 177 8.08 -14.97 12.27
C ARG A 177 9.21 -15.98 12.29
N ARG A 178 10.22 -15.85 11.41
CA ARG A 178 11.39 -16.73 11.43
C ARG A 178 12.20 -16.55 12.71
N ALA A 179 12.44 -15.32 13.14
CA ALA A 179 13.16 -15.03 14.38
C ALA A 179 12.47 -15.65 15.60
N VAL A 180 11.15 -15.50 15.71
CA VAL A 180 10.35 -16.10 16.79
C VAL A 180 10.40 -17.63 16.74
N ARG A 181 10.20 -18.23 15.56
CA ARG A 181 10.29 -19.69 15.37
C ARG A 181 11.66 -20.24 15.79
N ASP A 182 12.72 -19.54 15.39
CA ASP A 182 14.11 -19.94 15.64
C ASP A 182 14.58 -19.52 17.05
N LYS A 183 13.68 -18.95 17.88
CA LYS A 183 13.94 -18.45 19.23
C LYS A 183 15.10 -17.45 19.30
N LYS A 184 15.32 -16.68 18.24
CA LYS A 184 16.31 -15.62 18.22
C LYS A 184 15.81 -14.43 19.06
N PRO A 185 16.67 -13.81 19.87
CA PRO A 185 16.30 -12.59 20.56
C PRO A 185 16.00 -11.50 19.51
N VAL A 186 14.88 -10.83 19.67
CA VAL A 186 14.43 -9.75 18.78
C VAL A 186 13.87 -8.61 19.61
N ASP A 187 14.29 -7.39 19.30
CA ASP A 187 13.71 -6.21 19.91
C ASP A 187 12.43 -5.82 19.16
N ILE A 188 11.27 -6.22 19.68
CA ILE A 188 9.98 -5.98 19.02
C ILE A 188 9.72 -4.50 18.76
N LYS A 189 10.21 -3.59 19.63
CA LYS A 189 10.06 -2.14 19.41
C LYS A 189 10.91 -1.66 18.25
N ALA A 190 12.09 -2.24 18.06
CA ALA A 190 12.93 -1.94 16.90
C ALA A 190 12.31 -2.51 15.61
N VAL A 191 11.64 -3.67 15.65
CA VAL A 191 10.89 -4.21 14.51
C VAL A 191 9.71 -3.31 14.16
N GLU A 192 8.94 -2.84 15.16
CA GLU A 192 7.85 -1.88 14.96
C GLU A 192 8.35 -0.58 14.31
N ALA A 193 9.43 0.00 14.84
CA ALA A 193 10.03 1.21 14.29
C ALA A 193 10.51 1.02 12.85
N LEU A 194 11.17 -0.10 12.54
CA LEU A 194 11.60 -0.45 11.18
C LEU A 194 10.41 -0.60 10.24
N TYR A 195 9.36 -1.29 10.67
CA TYR A 195 8.13 -1.49 9.89
C TYR A 195 7.46 -0.17 9.55
N VAL A 196 7.25 0.69 10.56
CA VAL A 196 6.59 1.99 10.40
C VAL A 196 7.44 2.94 9.54
N ASP A 197 8.74 3.05 9.80
CA ASP A 197 9.64 3.92 9.01
C ASP A 197 9.70 3.48 7.55
N MET A 198 9.80 2.18 7.27
CA MET A 198 9.82 1.64 5.91
C MET A 198 8.57 2.02 5.13
N ILE A 199 7.39 1.88 5.72
CA ILE A 199 6.11 2.14 5.03
C ILE A 199 5.87 3.64 4.88
N LEU A 200 6.12 4.44 5.92
CA LEU A 200 5.95 5.88 5.86
C LEU A 200 6.92 6.50 4.85
N SER A 201 8.20 6.09 4.86
CA SER A 201 9.17 6.59 3.88
C SER A 201 8.84 6.15 2.44
N ALA A 202 8.25 4.98 2.24
CA ALA A 202 7.70 4.59 0.95
C ALA A 202 6.54 5.52 0.53
N ALA A 203 5.64 5.86 1.46
CA ALA A 203 4.54 6.79 1.19
C ALA A 203 5.05 8.17 0.76
N GLU A 204 6.01 8.75 1.50
CA GLU A 204 6.64 10.03 1.15
C GLU A 204 7.37 9.96 -0.20
N HIS A 205 8.04 8.84 -0.48
CA HIS A 205 8.72 8.62 -1.76
C HIS A 205 7.73 8.66 -2.92
N TYR A 206 6.65 7.87 -2.85
CA TYR A 206 5.68 7.77 -3.93
C TYR A 206 4.84 9.04 -4.10
N ASP A 207 4.50 9.75 -3.01
CA ASP A 207 3.93 11.10 -3.12
C ASP A 207 4.89 12.06 -3.85
N GLY A 208 6.17 12.06 -3.46
CA GLY A 208 7.21 12.84 -4.13
C GLY A 208 7.37 12.51 -5.62
N VAL A 209 7.26 11.23 -6.00
CA VAL A 209 7.25 10.80 -7.43
C VAL A 209 6.02 11.36 -8.15
N ALA A 210 4.83 11.22 -7.56
CA ALA A 210 3.60 11.77 -8.14
C ALA A 210 3.71 13.30 -8.30
N CYS A 211 4.33 13.98 -7.36
CA CYS A 211 4.50 15.43 -7.43
C CYS A 211 5.45 15.90 -8.51
N ARG A 212 6.57 15.18 -8.68
CA ARG A 212 7.49 15.49 -9.77
C ARG A 212 6.87 15.23 -11.15
N TRP A 213 6.20 14.10 -11.32
CA TRP A 213 5.82 13.58 -12.65
C TRP A 213 4.35 13.80 -13.02
N MET A 214 3.46 13.96 -12.05
CA MET A 214 2.02 14.19 -12.23
C MET A 214 1.56 15.58 -11.76
N LYS A 215 2.46 16.35 -11.13
CA LYS A 215 2.22 17.72 -10.62
C LYS A 215 1.08 17.82 -9.60
N ARG A 216 0.76 16.71 -8.93
CA ARG A 216 -0.24 16.63 -7.86
C ARG A 216 -0.03 15.40 -6.98
N SER A 217 -0.51 15.47 -5.74
CA SER A 217 -0.66 14.33 -4.85
C SER A 217 -1.99 13.62 -5.14
N PRO A 218 -2.00 12.35 -5.58
CA PRO A 218 -3.21 11.57 -5.74
C PRO A 218 -3.78 11.09 -4.40
N ALA A 219 -5.04 10.65 -4.40
CA ALA A 219 -5.49 9.76 -3.34
C ALA A 219 -4.70 8.45 -3.43
N HIS A 220 -3.80 8.23 -2.47
CA HIS A 220 -2.94 7.06 -2.46
C HIS A 220 -3.66 5.81 -1.94
N VAL A 221 -3.31 4.66 -2.49
CA VAL A 221 -3.73 3.33 -2.04
C VAL A 221 -2.48 2.60 -1.55
N LEU A 222 -2.40 2.41 -0.23
CA LEU A 222 -1.32 1.72 0.45
C LEU A 222 -1.53 0.20 0.38
N LEU A 223 -0.52 -0.52 -0.10
CA LEU A 223 -0.47 -1.98 -0.02
C LEU A 223 0.03 -2.41 1.37
N LEU A 224 -0.73 -3.28 2.01
CA LEU A 224 -0.32 -4.10 3.15
C LEU A 224 -0.78 -5.54 2.86
N HIS A 225 -0.34 -6.51 3.64
CA HIS A 225 -0.91 -7.86 3.63
C HIS A 225 -1.59 -8.15 4.96
N GLU A 226 -2.58 -9.05 4.99
CA GLU A 226 -3.25 -9.53 6.21
C GLU A 226 -2.30 -10.43 7.04
N ASN A 227 -1.20 -9.86 7.54
CA ASN A 227 -0.10 -10.57 8.18
C ASN A 227 0.06 -10.17 9.67
N ASP A 228 0.99 -10.82 10.38
CA ASP A 228 1.07 -10.65 11.83
C ASP A 228 1.70 -9.32 12.22
N VAL A 229 2.73 -8.87 11.51
CA VAL A 229 3.35 -7.56 11.82
C VAL A 229 2.42 -6.40 11.49
N ALA A 230 1.62 -6.51 10.44
CA ALA A 230 0.54 -5.55 10.18
C ALA A 230 -0.44 -5.54 11.36
N ALA A 231 -0.93 -6.69 11.81
CA ALA A 231 -1.86 -6.74 12.95
C ALA A 231 -1.25 -6.24 14.27
N LEU A 232 0.06 -6.41 14.48
CA LEU A 232 0.75 -5.92 15.68
C LEU A 232 1.01 -4.41 15.64
N PHE A 233 1.43 -3.88 14.49
CA PHE A 233 1.99 -2.54 14.38
C PHE A 233 1.07 -1.53 13.69
N LEU A 234 -0.12 -1.95 13.24
CA LEU A 234 -1.09 -1.07 12.60
C LEU A 234 -1.47 0.17 13.43
N PRO A 235 -1.62 0.11 14.77
CA PRO A 235 -1.86 1.32 15.57
C PRO A 235 -0.75 2.37 15.38
N ALA A 236 0.51 1.96 15.55
CA ALA A 236 1.67 2.85 15.38
C ALA A 236 1.79 3.36 13.93
N LEU A 237 1.48 2.52 12.94
CA LEU A 237 1.47 2.93 11.54
C LEU A 237 0.41 4.00 11.27
N ILE A 238 -0.81 3.82 11.77
CA ILE A 238 -1.90 4.81 11.62
C ILE A 238 -1.50 6.15 12.24
N ASP A 239 -0.94 6.12 13.45
CA ASP A 239 -0.49 7.33 14.14
C ASP A 239 0.64 8.01 13.36
N ALA A 240 1.61 7.25 12.85
CA ALA A 240 2.68 7.80 12.02
C ALA A 240 2.18 8.50 10.75
N PHE A 241 1.18 7.96 10.06
CA PHE A 241 0.56 8.64 8.92
C PHE A 241 -0.10 9.97 9.35
N LYS A 242 -0.87 9.96 10.44
CA LYS A 242 -1.54 11.18 10.95
C LYS A 242 -0.52 12.24 11.39
N ASP A 243 0.49 11.84 12.14
CA ASP A 243 1.56 12.71 12.64
C ASP A 243 2.37 13.34 11.49
N ASN A 244 2.43 12.67 10.34
CA ASN A 244 3.10 13.16 9.14
C ASN A 244 2.14 13.82 8.13
N SER A 245 1.01 14.34 8.63
CA SER A 245 0.03 15.12 7.87
C SER A 245 -0.63 14.38 6.70
N TRP A 246 -0.73 13.05 6.79
CA TRP A 246 -1.56 12.29 5.89
C TRP A 246 -2.99 12.22 6.39
N SER A 247 -3.93 12.55 5.50
CA SER A 247 -5.35 12.31 5.73
C SER A 247 -5.70 10.89 5.36
N ILE A 248 -6.15 10.10 6.33
CA ILE A 248 -6.63 8.74 6.06
C ILE A 248 -8.07 8.81 5.54
N ILE A 249 -8.27 8.32 4.33
CA ILE A 249 -9.54 8.36 3.58
C ILE A 249 -10.10 6.95 3.35
N THR A 250 -11.36 6.89 2.91
CA THR A 250 -12.01 5.60 2.60
C THR A 250 -11.65 5.10 1.19
N THR A 251 -11.84 3.79 0.94
CA THR A 251 -11.70 3.22 -0.42
C THR A 251 -12.63 3.92 -1.41
N SER A 252 -13.86 4.24 -1.01
CA SER A 252 -14.82 4.95 -1.88
C SER A 252 -14.32 6.32 -2.29
N GLU A 253 -13.70 7.07 -1.37
CA GLU A 253 -13.10 8.38 -1.66
C GLU A 253 -11.85 8.26 -2.54
N ALA A 254 -10.97 7.30 -2.27
CA ALA A 254 -9.77 7.09 -3.07
C ALA A 254 -10.11 6.82 -4.54
N TYR A 255 -11.17 6.05 -4.79
CA TYR A 255 -11.63 5.71 -6.14
C TYR A 255 -12.40 6.84 -6.85
N LYS A 256 -12.67 7.98 -6.19
CA LYS A 256 -13.17 9.20 -6.86
C LYS A 256 -12.04 10.01 -7.50
N ASP A 257 -10.80 9.81 -7.05
CA ASP A 257 -9.64 10.49 -7.61
C ASP A 257 -9.41 10.09 -9.09
N PRO A 258 -9.08 11.04 -9.99
CA PRO A 258 -8.86 10.74 -11.40
C PRO A 258 -7.85 9.62 -11.68
N ILE A 259 -6.86 9.42 -10.81
CA ILE A 259 -5.87 8.33 -10.97
C ILE A 259 -6.54 6.96 -11.01
N ALA A 260 -7.71 6.80 -10.36
CA ALA A 260 -8.45 5.55 -10.32
C ALA A 260 -8.93 5.09 -11.70
N LYS A 261 -9.16 6.05 -12.60
CA LYS A 261 -9.69 5.83 -13.97
C LYS A 261 -8.58 5.62 -15.00
N VAL A 262 -7.32 5.75 -14.62
CA VAL A 262 -6.19 5.62 -15.54
C VAL A 262 -5.65 4.19 -15.48
N SER A 263 -5.60 3.53 -16.64
CA SER A 263 -4.91 2.26 -16.84
C SER A 263 -3.58 2.53 -17.55
N PRO A 264 -2.42 2.45 -16.86
CA PRO A 264 -1.13 2.74 -17.47
C PRO A 264 -0.83 1.81 -18.65
N ALA A 265 -0.46 2.38 -19.79
CA ALA A 265 -0.09 1.65 -21.00
C ALA A 265 1.40 1.24 -20.99
N THR A 266 1.82 0.54 -19.94
CA THR A 266 3.19 0.03 -19.74
C THR A 266 3.16 -1.36 -19.12
N LEU A 267 4.28 -2.10 -19.18
CA LEU A 267 4.49 -3.32 -18.39
C LEU A 267 5.23 -3.04 -17.07
N PHE A 268 5.68 -1.80 -16.84
CA PHE A 268 6.25 -1.35 -15.56
C PHE A 268 5.12 -1.09 -14.56
N LEU A 269 4.58 -2.16 -13.98
CA LEU A 269 3.39 -2.12 -13.12
C LEU A 269 3.64 -2.62 -11.69
N GLY A 270 4.78 -3.28 -11.46
CA GLY A 270 5.11 -3.92 -10.18
C GLY A 270 5.23 -2.94 -9.02
N GLN A 271 5.65 -1.69 -9.26
CA GLN A 271 5.79 -0.62 -8.25
C GLN A 271 4.50 0.21 -8.09
N GLY A 272 3.38 -0.28 -8.65
CA GLY A 272 2.10 0.42 -8.61
C GLY A 272 1.95 1.56 -9.63
N ARG A 273 0.78 2.20 -9.57
CA ARG A 273 0.27 3.09 -10.61
C ARG A 273 1.01 4.43 -10.70
N VAL A 274 1.47 4.98 -9.58
CA VAL A 274 2.27 6.22 -9.59
C VAL A 274 3.58 5.97 -10.35
N ALA A 275 4.27 4.89 -10.03
CA ALA A 275 5.52 4.52 -10.69
C ALA A 275 5.31 4.24 -12.18
N ALA A 276 4.25 3.50 -12.53
CA ALA A 276 3.87 3.22 -13.92
C ALA A 276 3.61 4.50 -14.74
N LEU A 277 2.88 5.46 -14.18
CA LEU A 277 2.58 6.72 -14.85
C LEU A 277 3.81 7.63 -14.95
N ALA A 278 4.64 7.67 -13.92
CA ALA A 278 5.91 8.40 -13.96
C ALA A 278 6.88 7.81 -14.99
N LYS A 279 6.93 6.47 -15.12
CA LYS A 279 7.69 5.79 -16.18
C LYS A 279 7.25 6.23 -17.58
N ILE A 280 5.94 6.27 -17.82
CA ILE A 280 5.37 6.75 -19.09
C ILE A 280 5.74 8.22 -19.33
N ALA A 281 5.79 9.04 -18.27
CA ALA A 281 6.17 10.45 -18.35
C ALA A 281 7.69 10.68 -18.53
N GLY A 282 8.52 9.63 -18.53
CA GLY A 282 9.96 9.70 -18.79
C GLY A 282 10.87 9.57 -17.57
N ALA A 283 10.34 9.18 -16.41
CA ALA A 283 11.14 8.93 -15.22
C ALA A 283 12.14 7.79 -15.41
N LYS A 284 13.31 7.91 -14.76
CA LYS A 284 14.32 6.84 -14.72
C LYS A 284 13.95 5.79 -13.68
N ASP A 285 14.33 4.53 -13.90
CA ASP A 285 13.92 3.41 -13.04
C ASP A 285 14.39 3.55 -11.59
N ASN A 286 15.56 4.15 -11.37
CA ASN A 286 16.09 4.40 -10.02
C ASN A 286 15.32 5.48 -9.24
N GLU A 287 14.41 6.22 -9.88
CA GLU A 287 13.52 7.18 -9.22
C GLU A 287 12.19 6.56 -8.79
N LEU A 288 11.87 5.35 -9.26
CA LEU A 288 10.52 4.77 -9.24
C LEU A 288 10.32 3.65 -8.22
N ARG A 289 11.39 3.24 -7.54
CA ARG A 289 11.37 2.17 -6.55
C ARG A 289 11.93 2.71 -5.24
N HIS A 290 11.18 2.54 -4.16
CA HIS A 290 11.65 2.91 -2.85
C HIS A 290 12.69 1.89 -2.34
N LYS A 291 13.66 2.34 -1.54
CA LYS A 291 14.68 1.47 -0.93
C LYS A 291 14.09 0.37 -0.03
N GLY A 292 12.88 0.60 0.50
CA GLY A 292 12.12 -0.38 1.28
C GLY A 292 11.51 -1.51 0.44
N GLU A 293 11.79 -1.54 -0.86
CA GLU A 293 11.46 -2.63 -1.76
C GLU A 293 12.72 -3.37 -2.22
N ASP A 294 13.81 -3.31 -1.45
CA ASP A 294 15.06 -4.04 -1.71
C ASP A 294 15.31 -5.02 -0.57
N THR A 295 15.26 -6.32 -0.87
CA THR A 295 15.43 -7.36 0.15
C THR A 295 16.80 -7.35 0.78
N ASP A 296 17.87 -7.02 0.04
CA ASP A 296 19.23 -6.99 0.56
C ASP A 296 19.42 -5.78 1.49
N ALA A 297 18.75 -4.67 1.21
CA ALA A 297 18.71 -3.52 2.10
C ALA A 297 17.93 -3.83 3.38
N LEU A 298 16.78 -4.51 3.25
CA LEU A 298 15.96 -4.91 4.40
C LEU A 298 16.61 -5.99 5.26
N ASP A 299 17.36 -6.94 4.67
CA ASP A 299 18.17 -7.94 5.39
C ASP A 299 19.13 -7.22 6.36
N LYS A 300 19.88 -6.23 5.87
CA LYS A 300 20.84 -5.46 6.68
C LYS A 300 20.17 -4.66 7.80
N LEU A 301 18.99 -4.09 7.55
CA LEU A 301 18.22 -3.40 8.57
C LEU A 301 17.67 -4.39 9.60
N PHE A 302 17.24 -5.58 9.18
CA PHE A 302 16.73 -6.59 10.08
C PHE A 302 17.83 -7.20 10.97
N GLU A 303 19.06 -7.34 10.46
CA GLU A 303 20.21 -7.74 11.27
C GLU A 303 20.48 -6.78 12.44
N GLN A 304 20.13 -5.49 12.31
CA GLN A 304 20.30 -4.50 13.38
C GLN A 304 19.25 -4.66 14.49
N VAL A 305 18.05 -5.18 14.17
CA VAL A 305 16.96 -5.37 15.16
C VAL A 305 17.00 -6.74 15.84
N LEU A 306 17.64 -7.72 15.20
CA LEU A 306 18.11 -8.93 15.87
C LEU A 306 19.29 -8.54 16.75
N LYS A 307 19.08 -8.38 18.06
CA LYS A 307 20.18 -8.09 18.97
C LYS A 307 21.28 -9.15 18.80
N SER A 308 22.43 -8.72 18.29
CA SER A 308 23.72 -9.25 18.74
C SER A 308 23.79 -9.06 20.26
N PRO A 309 24.31 -10.04 21.00
CA PRO A 309 24.11 -10.24 22.44
C PRO A 309 24.17 -8.99 23.32
#